data_AF-A0A810Q8Y1-F1
#
_entry.id   AF-A0A810Q8Y1-F1
#
_cell.length_a   1.000
_cell.length_b   1.000
_cell.length_c   1.000
_cell.angle_alpha   90.00
_cell.angle_beta   90.00
_cell.angle_gamma   90.00
#
_symmetry.space_group_name_H-M   'P 1'
#
loop_
_entity.id
_entity.type
_entity.pdbx_description
1 polymer ?
#
loop_
_entity_poly.entity_id
_entity_poly.type
_entity_poly.pdbx_seq_one_letter_code
_entity_poly.pdbx_strand_id
1 'polypeptide(L)'
;MELVRKPILRVPLVLALTGLVCRCLTYLIGFVWGRIQIAQGPNPATGAYELSTGYMSEIMAVIAFLLFWTAGWKFVRGLSRKEIFLSATVMVVWAGLLLAWEQLSHAMGGYSMWVYRLYATTDAMRWATQILTRVFDEVSVPVVLPYIFTPYLYLLFGRRKTDS
;
A
#
# COMPACT_ATOMS: atom_id res chain seq x y z
N MET A 1 -24.64 -1.61 -12.15
CA MET A 1 -24.19 -0.70 -11.07
C MET A 1 -24.70 -1.11 -9.67
N GLU A 2 -24.86 -2.40 -9.38
CA GLU A 2 -25.33 -2.88 -8.06
C GLU A 2 -24.20 -3.36 -7.13
N LEU A 3 -23.08 -3.83 -7.68
CA LEU A 3 -21.93 -4.30 -6.90
C LEU A 3 -21.34 -3.20 -5.99
N VAL A 4 -21.27 -1.97 -6.50
CA VAL A 4 -20.70 -0.80 -5.79
C VAL A 4 -21.52 -0.41 -4.56
N ARG A 5 -22.81 -0.77 -4.50
CA ARG A 5 -23.67 -0.46 -3.35
C ARG A 5 -23.50 -1.42 -2.19
N LYS A 6 -22.89 -2.60 -2.39
CA LYS A 6 -22.72 -3.56 -1.31
C LYS A 6 -21.66 -3.04 -0.32
N PRO A 7 -22.00 -2.90 0.98
CA PRO A 7 -21.08 -2.38 1.99
C PRO A 7 -19.80 -3.22 2.10
N ILE A 8 -19.89 -4.51 1.76
CA ILE A 8 -18.76 -5.47 1.80
C ILE A 8 -17.62 -5.14 0.82
N LEU A 9 -17.90 -4.42 -0.27
CA LEU A 9 -16.87 -4.06 -1.26
C LEU A 9 -16.29 -2.66 -1.04
N ARG A 10 -16.77 -1.89 -0.05
CA ARG A 10 -16.29 -0.52 0.14
C ARG A 10 -14.82 -0.47 0.52
N VAL A 11 -14.36 -1.26 1.48
CA VAL A 11 -12.95 -1.26 1.89
C VAL A 11 -12.03 -1.74 0.76
N PRO A 12 -12.30 -2.87 0.07
CA PRO A 12 -11.52 -3.27 -1.10
C PRO A 12 -11.47 -2.21 -2.20
N LEU A 13 -12.60 -1.58 -2.53
CA LEU A 13 -12.64 -0.54 -3.56
C LEU A 13 -11.83 0.70 -3.16
N VAL A 14 -11.98 1.16 -1.92
CA VAL A 14 -11.22 2.30 -1.41
C VAL A 14 -9.72 2.02 -1.45
N LEU A 15 -9.29 0.84 -0.99
CA LEU A 15 -7.88 0.48 -0.97
C LEU A 15 -7.31 0.25 -2.37
N ALA A 16 -8.06 -0.40 -3.27
CA ALA A 16 -7.62 -0.60 -4.64
C ALA A 16 -7.46 0.72 -5.39
N LEU A 17 -8.44 1.63 -5.29
CA LEU A 17 -8.36 2.96 -5.93
C LEU A 17 -7.23 3.81 -5.32
N THR A 18 -7.11 3.83 -4.01
CA THR A 18 -6.04 4.58 -3.32
C THR A 18 -4.67 4.00 -3.66
N GLY A 19 -4.56 2.66 -3.75
CA GLY A 19 -3.34 1.97 -4.15
C GLY A 19 -2.93 2.29 -5.58
N LEU A 20 -3.89 2.35 -6.52
CA LEU A 20 -3.63 2.81 -7.88
C LEU A 20 -3.12 4.25 -7.92
N VAL A 21 -3.72 5.15 -7.13
CA VAL A 21 -3.21 6.53 -6.99
C VAL A 21 -1.78 6.53 -6.46
N CYS A 22 -1.48 5.77 -5.41
CA CYS A 22 -0.12 5.62 -4.88
C CYS A 22 0.87 5.08 -5.94
N ARG A 23 0.44 4.12 -6.77
CA ARG A 23 1.27 3.58 -7.86
C ARG A 23 1.57 4.63 -8.92
N CYS A 24 0.56 5.42 -9.33
CA CYS A 24 0.76 6.53 -10.26
C CYS A 24 1.71 7.59 -9.68
N LEU A 25 1.54 7.96 -8.40
CA LEU A 25 2.42 8.90 -7.73
C LEU A 25 3.85 8.38 -7.63
N THR A 26 4.04 7.09 -7.35
CA THR A 26 5.36 6.45 -7.36
C THR A 26 6.06 6.64 -8.70
N TYR A 27 5.36 6.39 -9.82
CA TYR A 27 5.93 6.57 -11.15
C TYR A 27 6.24 8.04 -11.46
N LEU A 28 5.36 8.96 -11.09
CA LEU A 28 5.57 10.39 -11.30
C LEU A 28 6.77 10.91 -10.50
N ILE A 29 6.83 10.59 -9.21
CA ILE A 29 7.93 11.01 -8.34
C ILE A 29 9.24 10.37 -8.80
N GLY A 30 9.23 9.07 -9.12
CA GLY A 30 10.41 8.38 -9.65
C GLY A 30 10.91 8.98 -10.95
N PHE A 31 10.00 9.36 -11.85
CA PHE A 31 10.36 10.08 -13.08
C PHE A 31 11.02 11.43 -12.77
N VAL A 32 10.37 12.27 -11.95
CA VAL A 32 10.90 13.59 -11.58
C VAL A 32 12.26 13.46 -10.90
N TRP A 33 12.40 12.51 -9.97
CA TRP A 33 13.65 12.25 -9.27
C TRP A 33 14.78 11.83 -10.20
N GLY A 34 14.51 10.91 -11.13
CA GLY A 34 15.49 10.53 -12.16
C GLY A 34 15.91 11.71 -13.04
N ARG A 35 14.98 12.62 -13.38
CA ARG A 35 15.32 13.84 -14.14
C ARG A 35 16.18 14.80 -13.34
N ILE A 36 15.94 14.94 -12.03
CA ILE A 36 16.78 15.76 -11.14
C ILE A 36 18.20 15.19 -11.08
N GLN A 37 18.35 13.87 -10.92
CA GLN A 37 19.67 13.23 -10.85
C GLN A 37 20.46 13.37 -12.16
N ILE A 38 19.79 13.23 -13.30
CA ILE A 38 20.43 13.48 -14.61
C ILE A 38 20.90 14.95 -14.72
N ALA A 39 20.09 15.90 -14.23
CA ALA A 39 20.43 17.32 -14.27
C ALA A 39 21.55 17.71 -13.30
N GLN A 40 21.70 17.00 -12.19
CA GLN A 40 22.78 17.22 -11.21
C GLN A 40 24.16 16.82 -11.75
N GLY A 41 24.22 16.02 -12.81
CA GLY A 41 25.47 15.61 -13.45
C GLY A 41 26.23 14.55 -12.66
N PRO A 42 27.47 14.23 -13.07
CA PRO A 42 28.27 13.20 -12.42
C PRO A 42 28.69 13.62 -11.01
N ASN A 43 28.83 12.64 -10.12
CA ASN A 43 29.31 12.88 -8.77
C ASN A 43 30.69 13.56 -8.83
N PRO A 44 30.87 14.74 -8.21
CA PRO A 44 32.11 15.50 -8.31
C PRO A 44 33.32 14.79 -7.70
N ALA A 45 33.11 13.82 -6.79
CA ALA A 45 34.19 13.07 -6.16
C ALA A 45 34.62 11.82 -6.96
N THR A 46 33.70 11.16 -7.68
CA THR A 46 33.95 9.89 -8.37
C THR A 46 33.84 9.97 -9.89
N GLY A 47 33.27 11.05 -10.42
CA GLY A 47 32.97 11.23 -11.84
C GLY A 47 31.86 10.32 -12.38
N ALA A 48 31.26 9.48 -11.53
CA ALA A 48 30.25 8.50 -11.92
C ALA A 48 28.83 9.09 -11.90
N TYR A 49 27.97 8.57 -12.79
CA TYR A 49 26.54 8.80 -12.73
C TYR A 49 25.90 7.76 -11.81
N GLU A 50 25.36 8.21 -10.69
CA GLU A 50 24.68 7.33 -9.72
C GLU A 50 23.18 7.64 -9.71
N LEU A 51 22.37 6.67 -10.14
CA LEU A 51 20.92 6.72 -9.99
C LEU A 51 20.56 6.03 -8.68
N SER A 52 20.14 6.82 -7.69
CA SER A 52 19.72 6.34 -6.37
C SER A 52 18.24 6.61 -6.14
N THR A 53 17.55 5.74 -5.41
CA THR A 53 16.17 5.99 -4.97
C THR A 53 16.08 7.08 -3.90
N GLY A 54 17.19 7.44 -3.24
CA GLY A 54 17.23 8.48 -2.20
C GLY A 54 16.12 8.34 -1.17
N TYR A 55 15.45 9.44 -0.86
CA TYR A 55 14.32 9.49 0.08
C TYR A 55 12.95 9.16 -0.56
N MET A 56 12.92 8.63 -1.77
CA MET A 56 11.65 8.38 -2.49
C MET A 56 10.76 7.40 -1.72
N SER A 57 11.37 6.40 -1.08
CA SER A 57 10.63 5.38 -0.34
C SER A 57 9.90 6.00 0.87
N GLU A 58 10.52 6.96 1.53
CA GLU A 58 10.05 7.69 2.71
C GLU A 58 8.92 8.62 2.34
N ILE A 59 9.13 9.40 1.28
CA ILE A 59 8.13 10.33 0.77
C ILE A 59 6.87 9.56 0.40
N MET A 60 7.02 8.44 -0.32
CA MET A 60 5.89 7.58 -0.66
C MET A 60 5.23 6.94 0.56
N ALA A 61 5.99 6.57 1.60
CA ALA A 61 5.44 6.07 2.85
C ALA A 61 4.49 7.08 3.50
N VAL A 62 4.93 8.34 3.60
CA VAL A 62 4.16 9.43 4.20
C VAL A 62 2.91 9.71 3.36
N ILE A 63 3.05 9.79 2.02
CA ILE A 63 1.92 10.00 1.12
C ILE A 63 0.91 8.85 1.25
N ALA A 64 1.35 7.60 1.21
CA ALA A 64 0.48 6.44 1.34
C ALA A 64 -0.23 6.40 2.69
N PHE A 65 0.47 6.75 3.78
CA PHE A 65 -0.12 6.87 5.12
C PHE A 65 -1.25 7.92 5.13
N LEU A 66 -0.98 9.13 4.64
CA LEU A 66 -1.98 10.21 4.61
C LEU A 66 -3.17 9.85 3.71
N LEU A 67 -2.93 9.29 2.52
CA LEU A 67 -3.97 8.86 1.61
C LEU A 67 -4.83 7.72 2.19
N PHE A 68 -4.20 6.75 2.86
CA PHE A 68 -4.91 5.66 3.54
C PHE A 68 -5.91 6.21 4.58
N TRP A 69 -5.44 7.07 5.49
CA TRP A 69 -6.30 7.61 6.55
C TRP A 69 -7.39 8.53 6.01
N THR A 70 -7.06 9.41 5.06
CA THR A 70 -8.04 10.34 4.47
C THR A 70 -9.09 9.61 3.64
N ALA A 71 -8.72 8.59 2.88
CA ALA A 71 -9.66 7.77 2.11
C ALA A 71 -10.56 6.95 3.03
N GLY A 72 -9.99 6.32 4.07
CA GLY A 72 -10.76 5.62 5.10
C GLY A 72 -11.78 6.53 5.78
N TRP A 73 -11.35 7.71 6.24
CA TRP A 73 -12.23 8.69 6.85
C TRP A 73 -13.37 9.14 5.93
N LYS A 74 -13.09 9.42 4.66
CA LYS A 74 -14.10 9.94 3.72
C LYS A 74 -15.10 8.88 3.27
N PHE A 75 -14.65 7.65 3.02
CA PHE A 75 -15.47 6.64 2.35
C PHE A 75 -15.98 5.52 3.27
N VAL A 76 -15.35 5.31 4.43
CA VAL A 76 -15.67 4.20 5.34
C VAL A 76 -16.43 4.66 6.59
N ARG A 77 -16.36 5.95 6.98
CA ARG A 77 -17.02 6.52 8.18
C ARG A 77 -18.54 6.32 8.26
N GLY A 78 -19.22 6.12 7.12
CA GLY A 78 -20.65 5.87 7.08
C GLY A 78 -21.07 4.44 7.47
N LEU A 79 -20.13 3.52 7.62
CA LEU A 79 -20.41 2.11 7.88
C LEU A 79 -20.38 1.76 9.37
N SER A 80 -21.09 0.69 9.74
CA SER A 80 -20.96 0.06 11.04
C SER A 80 -19.64 -0.70 11.16
N ARG A 81 -19.14 -0.88 12.40
CA ARG A 81 -17.92 -1.68 12.64
C ARG A 81 -18.01 -3.10 12.09
N LYS A 82 -19.20 -3.73 12.10
CA LYS A 82 -19.41 -5.08 11.57
C LYS A 82 -19.25 -5.12 10.05
N GLU A 83 -19.80 -4.14 9.34
CA GLU A 83 -19.65 -4.04 7.89
C GLU A 83 -18.21 -3.76 7.49
N ILE A 84 -17.53 -2.88 8.23
CA ILE A 84 -16.11 -2.58 8.01
C ILE A 84 -15.27 -3.83 8.25
N PHE A 85 -15.53 -4.60 9.31
CA PHE A 85 -14.83 -5.83 9.59
C PHE A 85 -14.95 -6.82 8.43
N LEU A 86 -16.18 -7.14 8.00
CA LEU A 86 -16.41 -8.06 6.89
C LEU A 86 -15.78 -7.56 5.59
N SER A 87 -15.87 -6.25 5.31
CA SER A 87 -15.28 -5.64 4.13
C SER A 87 -13.74 -5.67 4.16
N ALA A 88 -13.14 -5.38 5.32
CA ALA A 88 -11.70 -5.43 5.52
C ALA A 88 -11.16 -6.86 5.43
N THR A 89 -11.90 -7.87 5.93
CA THR A 89 -11.51 -9.28 5.82
C THR A 89 -11.34 -9.72 4.37
N VAL A 90 -12.18 -9.24 3.44
CA VAL A 90 -12.01 -9.51 2.00
C VAL A 90 -10.63 -9.03 1.53
N MET A 91 -10.22 -7.83 1.94
CA MET A 91 -8.92 -7.27 1.55
C MET A 91 -7.74 -8.00 2.22
N VAL A 92 -7.89 -8.41 3.48
CA VAL A 92 -6.90 -9.21 4.21
C VAL A 92 -6.66 -10.54 3.51
N VAL A 93 -7.73 -11.25 3.15
CA VAL A 93 -7.63 -12.51 2.39
C VAL A 93 -6.97 -12.26 1.03
N TRP A 94 -7.35 -11.19 0.33
CA TRP A 94 -6.76 -10.82 -0.95
C TRP A 94 -5.25 -10.55 -0.84
N ALA A 95 -4.82 -9.75 0.13
CA ALA A 95 -3.40 -9.48 0.37
C ALA A 95 -2.63 -10.75 0.77
N GLY A 96 -3.24 -11.63 1.56
CA GLY A 96 -2.68 -12.95 1.87
C GLY A 96 -2.50 -13.84 0.64
N LEU A 97 -3.48 -13.87 -0.26
CA LEU A 97 -3.38 -14.59 -1.54
C LEU A 97 -2.28 -14.05 -2.43
N LEU A 98 -2.14 -12.72 -2.52
CA LEU A 98 -1.05 -12.09 -3.28
C LEU A 98 0.32 -12.45 -2.71
N LEU A 99 0.48 -12.40 -1.40
CA LEU A 99 1.72 -12.80 -0.75
C LEU A 99 2.03 -14.28 -0.97
N ALA A 100 1.05 -15.17 -0.80
CA ALA A 100 1.24 -16.60 -1.07
C ALA A 100 1.64 -16.87 -2.52
N TRP A 101 1.01 -16.20 -3.48
CA TRP A 101 1.36 -16.32 -4.90
C TRP A 101 2.76 -15.77 -5.21
N GLU A 102 3.16 -14.68 -4.56
CA GLU A 102 4.52 -14.16 -4.64
C GLU A 102 5.55 -15.18 -4.14
N GLN A 103 5.33 -15.77 -2.97
CA GLN A 103 6.22 -16.79 -2.41
C GLN A 103 6.31 -18.04 -3.30
N LEU A 104 5.18 -18.49 -3.86
CA LEU A 104 5.17 -19.59 -4.83
C LEU A 104 5.96 -19.25 -6.11
N SER A 105 5.83 -18.01 -6.60
CA SER A 105 6.57 -17.57 -7.79
C SER A 105 8.08 -17.61 -7.54
N HIS A 106 8.51 -17.09 -6.39
CA HIS A 106 9.92 -17.14 -5.98
C HIS A 106 10.44 -18.57 -5.82
N ALA A 107 9.65 -19.47 -5.23
CA ALA A 107 10.00 -20.88 -5.07
C ALA A 107 10.17 -21.60 -6.43
N MET A 108 9.46 -21.16 -7.47
CA MET A 108 9.59 -21.67 -8.85
C MET A 108 10.73 -20.99 -9.64
N GLY A 109 11.54 -20.14 -9.00
CA GLY A 109 12.69 -19.48 -9.64
C GLY A 109 12.32 -18.26 -10.49
N GLY A 110 11.13 -17.68 -10.33
CA GLY A 110 10.69 -16.53 -11.11
C GLY A 110 9.95 -15.46 -10.31
N TYR A 111 9.54 -14.39 -10.98
CA TYR A 111 8.64 -13.38 -10.43
C TYR A 111 7.46 -13.18 -11.36
N SER A 112 6.24 -13.44 -10.87
CA SER A 112 5.04 -13.29 -11.68
C SER A 112 4.74 -11.81 -11.93
N MET A 113 4.78 -11.40 -13.20
CA MET A 113 4.39 -10.04 -13.59
C MET A 113 2.94 -9.71 -13.24
N TRP A 114 2.08 -10.73 -13.12
CA TRP A 114 0.70 -10.55 -12.66
C TRP A 114 0.63 -10.21 -11.18
N VAL A 115 1.43 -10.88 -10.35
CA VAL A 115 1.55 -10.57 -8.91
C VAL A 115 2.01 -9.12 -8.74
N TYR A 116 3.06 -8.71 -9.46
CA TYR A 116 3.54 -7.33 -9.47
C TYR A 116 2.44 -6.29 -9.77
N ARG A 117 1.62 -6.56 -10.80
CA ARG A 117 0.53 -5.67 -11.22
C ARG A 117 -0.60 -5.64 -10.20
N LEU A 118 -0.97 -6.78 -9.64
CA LEU A 118 -2.07 -6.88 -8.68
C LEU A 118 -1.69 -6.31 -7.31
N TYR A 119 -0.41 -6.30 -6.95
CA TYR A 119 0.09 -5.57 -5.77
C TYR A 119 -0.21 -4.07 -5.81
N ALA A 120 -0.52 -3.48 -6.97
CA ALA A 120 -1.00 -2.09 -7.03
C ALA A 120 -2.28 -1.87 -6.20
N THR A 121 -3.10 -2.91 -6.02
CA THR A 121 -4.32 -2.86 -5.19
C THR A 121 -4.03 -2.79 -3.69
N THR A 122 -2.80 -3.11 -3.27
CA THR A 122 -2.37 -3.12 -1.87
C THR A 122 -1.39 -1.99 -1.52
N ASP A 123 -0.97 -1.17 -2.50
CA ASP A 123 0.06 -0.15 -2.31
C ASP A 123 -0.29 0.90 -1.24
N ALA A 124 -1.58 1.20 -1.06
CA ALA A 124 -2.04 2.10 0.00
C ALA A 124 -1.73 1.59 1.42
N MET A 125 -1.37 0.31 1.57
CA MET A 125 -1.01 -0.31 2.85
C MET A 125 0.52 -0.40 3.05
N ARG A 126 1.33 -0.11 2.04
CA ARG A 126 2.79 -0.31 2.08
C ARG A 126 3.52 0.54 3.11
N TRP A 127 2.93 1.67 3.51
CA TRP A 127 3.46 2.49 4.60
C TRP A 127 3.63 1.66 5.88
N ALA A 128 2.74 0.70 6.14
CA ALA A 128 2.82 -0.15 7.33
C ALA A 128 4.07 -1.01 7.32
N THR A 129 4.35 -1.69 6.20
CA THR A 129 5.59 -2.46 6.03
C THR A 129 6.82 -1.57 6.17
N GLN A 130 6.83 -0.38 5.56
CA GLN A 130 7.97 0.52 5.62
C GLN A 130 8.28 1.02 7.04
N ILE A 131 7.25 1.30 7.86
CA ILE A 131 7.43 1.64 9.27
C ILE A 131 8.02 0.44 10.01
N LEU A 132 7.45 -0.75 9.83
CA LEU A 132 7.90 -1.95 10.54
C LEU A 132 9.35 -2.31 10.18
N THR A 133 9.71 -2.28 8.90
CA THR A 133 11.10 -2.54 8.47
C THR A 133 12.08 -1.53 9.05
N ARG A 134 11.67 -0.28 9.28
CA ARG A 134 12.53 0.73 9.92
C ARG A 134 12.65 0.55 11.42
N VAL A 135 11.55 0.19 12.08
CA VAL A 135 11.55 -0.02 13.53
C VAL A 135 12.39 -1.23 13.91
N PHE A 136 12.35 -2.28 13.10
CA PHE A 136 13.06 -3.53 13.36
C PHE A 136 14.39 -3.65 12.61
N ASP A 137 14.71 -2.72 11.72
CA ASP A 137 15.91 -2.71 10.87
C ASP A 137 16.17 -4.04 10.13
N GLU A 138 15.09 -4.73 9.75
CA GLU A 138 15.13 -6.05 9.13
C GLU A 138 14.00 -6.21 8.11
N VAL A 139 14.28 -6.96 7.05
CA VAL A 139 13.26 -7.42 6.09
C VAL A 139 13.05 -8.92 6.31
N SER A 140 12.15 -9.26 7.23
CA SER A 140 11.79 -10.64 7.53
C SER A 140 10.27 -10.85 7.43
N VAL A 141 9.84 -12.11 7.21
CA VAL A 141 8.41 -12.45 7.13
C VAL A 141 7.62 -11.95 8.33
N PRO A 142 8.09 -12.09 9.60
CA PRO A 142 7.38 -11.55 10.76
C PRO A 142 7.20 -10.02 10.75
N VAL A 143 8.14 -9.29 10.13
CA VAL A 143 8.09 -7.83 10.01
C VAL A 143 7.14 -7.38 8.90
N VAL A 144 7.03 -8.18 7.82
CA VAL A 144 6.14 -7.88 6.70
C VAL A 144 4.70 -8.30 7.00
N LEU A 145 4.48 -9.51 7.53
CA LEU A 145 3.15 -10.11 7.73
C LEU A 145 2.10 -9.17 8.36
N PRO A 146 2.42 -8.33 9.36
CA PRO A 146 1.45 -7.43 9.97
C PRO A 146 0.79 -6.45 8.98
N TYR A 147 1.45 -6.13 7.85
CA TYR A 147 0.88 -5.22 6.85
C TYR A 147 -0.44 -5.74 6.27
N ILE A 148 -0.62 -7.07 6.19
CA ILE A 148 -1.84 -7.68 5.65
C ILE A 148 -3.07 -7.29 6.48
N PHE A 149 -2.88 -7.01 7.77
CA PHE A 149 -3.94 -6.61 8.69
C PHE A 149 -4.25 -5.11 8.69
N THR A 150 -3.50 -4.30 7.94
CA THR A 150 -3.71 -2.85 7.82
C THR A 150 -5.17 -2.45 7.49
N PRO A 151 -5.94 -3.17 6.66
CA PRO A 151 -7.35 -2.84 6.41
C PRO A 151 -8.22 -2.75 7.67
N TYR A 152 -7.88 -3.51 8.72
CA TYR A 152 -8.62 -3.48 9.98
C TYR A 152 -8.44 -2.18 10.75
N LEU A 153 -7.43 -1.36 10.44
CA LEU A 153 -7.30 -0.01 11.03
C LEU A 153 -8.50 0.89 10.69
N TYR A 154 -9.22 0.61 9.61
CA TYR A 154 -10.46 1.33 9.29
C TYR A 154 -11.60 1.08 10.30
N LEU A 155 -11.51 0.06 11.17
CA LEU A 155 -12.46 -0.14 12.27
C LEU A 155 -12.52 1.06 13.22
N LEU A 156 -11.44 1.85 13.28
CA LEU A 156 -11.39 3.10 14.04
C LEU A 156 -12.43 4.14 13.57
N PHE A 157 -12.84 4.06 12.30
CA PHE A 157 -13.84 4.95 11.69
C PHE A 157 -15.27 4.43 11.78
N GLY A 158 -15.47 3.20 12.25
CA GLY A 158 -16.80 2.59 12.32
C GLY A 158 -17.68 3.21 13.40
N ARG A 159 -18.94 3.51 13.04
CA ARG A 159 -19.94 4.03 13.97
C ARG A 159 -20.08 3.09 15.17
N ARG A 160 -20.11 3.67 16.38
CA ARG A 160 -20.43 2.92 17.60
C ARG A 160 -21.93 2.71 17.66
N LYS A 161 -22.35 1.60 18.26
CA LYS A 161 -23.76 1.20 18.37
C LYS A 161 -24.61 2.17 19.21
N THR A 162 -23.99 3.19 19.80
CA THR A 162 -24.60 4.20 20.67
C THR A 162 -25.11 5.45 19.94
N ASP A 163 -24.91 5.57 18.63
CA ASP A 163 -25.52 6.64 17.83
C ASP A 163 -26.90 6.15 17.32
N SER A 164 -27.87 6.11 18.24
CA SER A 164 -29.30 5.92 17.98
C SER A 164 -30.03 7.24 18.10
#